data_AF-A0A2N2KGR3-F1
#
_entry.id   AF-A0A2N2KGR3-F1
#
_cell.length_a   1.000
_cell.length_b   1.000
_cell.length_c   1.000
_cell.angle_alpha   90.00
_cell.angle_beta   90.00
_cell.angle_gamma   90.00
#
_symmetry.space_group_name_H-M   'P 1'
#
loop_
_entity.id
_entity.type
_entity.pdbx_description
1 polymer ?
#
loop_
_entity_poly.entity_id
_entity_poly.type
_entity_poly.pdbx_seq_one_letter_code
_entity_poly.pdbx_strand_id
1 'polypeptide(L)'
;MRIEQPQMNLADIRFPRQLESDGTAEIIRQTLLSSTVLLRPESDFAVPRIEMTGPLQFALRRARLQGRIRCGFEAVAGQLESERIGIASVQERTHAPYGKRISRLLLFSNDGAGRLYRHIEQILKAHSPRLLGCLVNMDSNDFGRLITDKDSKIKIVMLEHKDAVCEIMRAMIAAPDKLVT
;
A
#
# COMPACT_ATOMS: atom_id res chain seq x y z
N MET A 1 -0.82 -32.08 1.58
CA MET A 1 -0.23 -30.95 2.32
C MET A 1 -0.53 -29.69 1.54
N ARG A 2 -1.56 -28.92 1.92
CA ARG A 2 -1.84 -27.64 1.27
C ARG A 2 -0.74 -26.68 1.72
N ILE A 3 0.17 -26.34 0.83
CA ILE A 3 1.07 -25.21 1.06
C ILE A 3 0.15 -23.99 1.03
N GLU A 4 -0.15 -23.43 2.19
CA GLU A 4 -0.73 -22.09 2.27
C GLU A 4 0.29 -21.12 1.69
N GLN A 5 0.20 -20.91 0.38
CA GLN A 5 1.02 -19.92 -0.30
C GLN A 5 0.56 -18.53 0.17
N PRO A 6 1.49 -17.58 0.38
CA PRO A 6 1.22 -16.36 1.11
C PRO A 6 0.40 -15.41 0.22
N GLN A 7 -0.92 -15.55 0.24
CA GLN A 7 -1.81 -14.44 -0.08
C GLN A 7 -1.51 -13.31 0.92
N MET A 8 -1.71 -12.06 0.52
CA MET A 8 -1.80 -10.98 1.50
C MET A 8 -2.96 -11.31 2.42
N ASN A 9 -2.67 -11.83 3.63
CA ASN A 9 -3.70 -12.29 4.56
C ASN A 9 -4.36 -11.07 5.22
N LEU A 10 -5.23 -10.44 4.44
CA LEU A 10 -6.03 -9.29 4.84
C LEU A 10 -7.03 -9.65 5.93
N ALA A 11 -7.34 -10.93 6.17
CA ALA A 11 -8.23 -11.34 7.25
C ALA A 11 -7.55 -11.18 8.62
N ASP A 12 -6.28 -11.57 8.74
CA ASP A 12 -5.56 -11.59 10.02
C ASP A 12 -4.65 -10.37 10.25
N ILE A 13 -4.49 -9.51 9.24
CA ILE A 13 -3.64 -8.32 9.34
C ILE A 13 -4.23 -7.28 10.30
N ARG A 14 -3.38 -6.66 11.12
CA ARG A 14 -3.78 -5.53 12.00
C ARG A 14 -3.59 -4.21 11.27
N PHE A 15 -4.64 -3.39 11.26
CA PHE A 15 -4.61 -2.04 10.67
C PHE A 15 -3.90 -1.05 11.59
N PRO A 16 -3.53 0.17 11.18
CA PRO A 16 -3.06 1.19 12.13
C PRO A 16 -4.03 1.35 13.32
N ARG A 17 -3.49 1.54 14.54
CA ARG A 17 -4.31 1.61 15.78
C ARG A 17 -5.45 2.61 15.69
N GLN A 18 -5.20 3.75 15.06
CA GLN A 18 -6.20 4.79 14.89
C GLN A 18 -7.44 4.29 14.15
N LEU A 19 -7.26 3.47 13.09
CA LEU A 19 -8.36 2.89 12.32
C LEU A 19 -9.08 1.76 13.08
N GLU A 20 -8.37 1.03 13.94
CA GLU A 20 -9.00 0.03 14.81
C GLU A 20 -9.83 0.72 15.91
N SER A 21 -9.31 1.80 16.50
CA SER A 21 -9.97 2.51 17.59
C SER A 21 -11.20 3.30 17.14
N ASP A 22 -11.22 3.83 15.91
CA ASP A 22 -12.36 4.57 15.37
C ASP A 22 -13.37 3.67 14.63
N GLY A 23 -13.14 2.35 14.61
CA GLY A 23 -14.03 1.36 14.00
C GLY A 23 -13.98 1.28 12.47
N THR A 24 -13.15 2.09 11.80
CA THR A 24 -13.08 2.09 10.33
C THR A 24 -12.32 0.89 9.75
N ALA A 25 -11.47 0.24 10.54
CA ALA A 25 -10.61 -0.86 10.09
C ALA A 25 -11.39 -2.01 9.42
N GLU A 26 -12.56 -2.39 9.94
CA GLU A 26 -13.31 -3.51 9.39
C GLU A 26 -13.99 -3.15 8.06
N ILE A 27 -14.49 -1.92 7.93
CA ILE A 27 -15.06 -1.43 6.67
C ILE A 27 -13.97 -1.41 5.58
N ILE A 28 -12.77 -0.95 5.92
CA ILE A 28 -11.61 -0.97 5.03
C ILE A 28 -11.27 -2.41 4.65
N ARG A 29 -11.20 -3.33 5.62
CA ARG A 29 -10.91 -4.74 5.38
C ARG A 29 -11.88 -5.36 4.37
N GLN A 30 -13.18 -5.20 4.59
CA GLN A 30 -14.21 -5.75 3.71
C GLN A 30 -14.13 -5.15 2.30
N THR A 31 -13.92 -3.83 2.21
CA THR A 31 -13.74 -3.15 0.92
C THR A 31 -12.56 -3.72 0.16
N LEU A 32 -11.39 -3.84 0.80
CA LEU A 32 -10.17 -4.35 0.18
C LEU A 32 -10.27 -5.83 -0.21
N LEU A 33 -10.93 -6.66 0.60
CA LEU A 33 -11.17 -8.07 0.30
C LEU A 33 -12.07 -8.24 -0.93
N SER A 34 -13.11 -7.42 -1.05
CA SER A 34 -14.07 -7.46 -2.15
C SER A 34 -13.50 -7.05 -3.51
N SER A 35 -12.35 -6.36 -3.52
CA SER A 35 -11.72 -5.84 -4.75
C SER A 35 -10.37 -6.49 -5.06
N THR A 36 -10.10 -7.69 -4.53
CA THR A 36 -8.84 -8.38 -4.78
C THR A 36 -8.69 -8.89 -6.21
N VAL A 37 -7.49 -8.78 -6.75
CA VAL A 37 -7.09 -9.30 -8.07
C VAL A 37 -5.76 -10.02 -7.95
N LEU A 38 -5.51 -11.00 -8.82
CA LEU A 38 -4.18 -11.60 -8.95
C LEU A 38 -3.20 -10.55 -9.48
N LEU A 39 -2.07 -10.39 -8.80
CA LEU A 39 -1.03 -9.44 -9.22
C LEU A 39 -0.41 -9.82 -10.57
N ARG A 40 -0.34 -11.12 -10.86
CA ARG A 40 0.13 -11.69 -12.12
C ARG A 40 -0.69 -12.93 -12.45
N PRO A 41 -0.98 -13.22 -13.73
CA PRO A 41 -1.72 -14.44 -14.12
C PRO A 41 -1.04 -15.74 -13.66
N GLU A 42 0.29 -15.72 -13.61
CA GLU A 42 1.17 -16.85 -13.28
C GLU A 42 1.39 -17.01 -11.76
N SER A 43 0.76 -16.18 -10.92
CA SER A 43 0.98 -16.11 -9.48
C SER A 43 -0.35 -16.24 -8.73
N ASP A 44 -0.33 -16.88 -7.57
CA ASP A 44 -1.46 -16.92 -6.64
C ASP A 44 -1.49 -15.72 -5.67
N PHE A 45 -0.56 -14.78 -5.84
CA PHE A 45 -0.48 -13.60 -5.00
C PHE A 45 -1.54 -12.56 -5.38
N ALA A 46 -2.57 -12.44 -4.55
CA ALA A 46 -3.63 -11.44 -4.71
C ALA A 46 -3.36 -10.14 -3.94
N VAL A 47 -3.75 -9.02 -4.54
CA VAL A 47 -3.70 -7.67 -3.94
C VAL A 47 -5.03 -6.94 -4.16
N PRO A 48 -5.45 -6.04 -3.27
CA PRO A 48 -6.59 -5.16 -3.54
C PRO A 48 -6.33 -4.27 -4.75
N ARG A 49 -7.31 -4.18 -5.65
CA ARG A 49 -7.41 -3.13 -6.65
C ARG A 49 -8.26 -1.99 -6.08
N ILE A 50 -7.78 -0.76 -6.20
CA ILE A 50 -8.48 0.44 -5.73
C ILE A 50 -8.71 1.41 -6.87
N GLU A 51 -9.87 2.07 -6.85
CA GLU A 51 -10.23 3.12 -7.78
C GLU A 51 -9.71 4.47 -7.29
N MET A 52 -9.26 5.32 -8.22
CA MET A 52 -8.69 6.63 -7.90
C MET A 52 -9.77 7.70 -7.74
N THR A 53 -10.54 7.64 -6.65
CA THR A 53 -11.63 8.58 -6.33
C THR A 53 -11.12 9.98 -6.00
N GLY A 54 -12.00 11.01 -6.08
CA GLY A 54 -11.68 12.39 -5.69
C GLY A 54 -11.07 12.51 -4.28
N PRO A 55 -11.70 11.90 -3.24
CA PRO A 55 -11.13 11.86 -1.90
C PRO A 55 -9.73 11.23 -1.84
N LEU A 56 -9.50 10.13 -2.56
CA LEU A 56 -8.20 9.45 -2.60
C LEU A 56 -7.14 10.33 -3.28
N GLN A 57 -7.49 10.98 -4.39
CA GLN A 57 -6.61 11.93 -5.08
C GLN A 57 -6.22 13.09 -4.16
N PHE A 58 -7.18 13.68 -3.47
CA PHE A 58 -6.94 14.78 -2.52
C PHE A 58 -6.00 14.36 -1.40
N ALA A 59 -6.25 13.20 -0.80
CA ALA A 59 -5.44 12.69 0.30
C ALA A 59 -3.99 12.36 -0.16
N LEU A 60 -3.80 11.84 -1.39
CA LEU A 60 -2.48 11.61 -1.97
C LEU A 60 -1.71 12.91 -2.22
N ARG A 61 -2.37 13.92 -2.81
CA ARG A 61 -1.76 15.25 -3.02
C ARG A 61 -1.33 15.86 -1.69
N ARG A 62 -2.17 15.78 -0.65
CA ARG A 62 -1.84 16.29 0.69
C ARG A 62 -0.65 15.54 1.30
N ALA A 63 -0.63 14.20 1.23
CA ALA A 63 0.49 13.39 1.71
C ALA A 63 1.80 13.72 0.97
N ARG A 64 1.72 14.01 -0.34
CA ARG A 64 2.87 14.47 -1.12
C ARG A 64 3.40 15.82 -0.60
N LEU A 65 2.53 16.81 -0.44
CA LEU A 65 2.91 18.16 0.02
C LEU A 65 3.56 18.11 1.40
N GLN A 66 3.18 17.14 2.23
CA GLN A 66 3.77 16.90 3.55
C GLN A 66 5.09 16.11 3.51
N GLY A 67 5.59 15.74 2.33
CA GLY A 67 6.82 14.95 2.19
C GLY A 67 6.68 13.49 2.64
N ARG A 68 5.46 12.95 2.74
CA ARG A 68 5.19 11.61 3.31
C ARG A 68 5.11 10.49 2.28
N ILE A 69 5.43 10.82 1.02
CA ILE A 69 5.40 9.89 -0.11
C ILE A 69 6.81 9.73 -0.68
N ARG A 70 7.22 8.47 -0.82
CA ARG A 70 8.40 8.07 -1.58
C ARG A 70 7.97 7.53 -2.95
N CYS A 71 8.67 7.94 -4.01
CA CYS A 71 8.35 7.54 -5.38
C CYS A 71 9.46 6.67 -5.98
N GLY A 72 9.08 5.71 -6.81
CA GLY A 72 10.02 4.89 -7.57
C GLY A 72 10.49 3.63 -6.82
N PHE A 73 10.75 2.57 -7.59
CA PHE A 73 10.99 1.24 -7.03
C PHE A 73 12.26 1.20 -6.17
N GLU A 74 13.39 1.69 -6.69
CA GLU A 74 14.68 1.65 -5.98
C GLU A 74 14.63 2.40 -4.64
N ALA A 75 14.02 3.58 -4.63
CA ALA A 75 13.88 4.38 -3.42
C ALA A 75 13.03 3.65 -2.37
N VAL A 76 11.91 3.05 -2.79
CA VAL A 76 11.03 2.27 -1.91
C VAL A 76 11.75 1.04 -1.37
N ALA A 77 12.40 0.26 -2.24
CA ALA A 77 13.12 -0.95 -1.88
C ALA A 77 14.25 -0.65 -0.88
N GLY A 78 15.07 0.36 -1.15
CA GLY A 78 16.16 0.76 -0.26
C GLY A 78 15.68 1.23 1.12
N GLN A 79 14.56 1.95 1.18
CA GLN A 79 13.97 2.37 2.44
C GLN A 79 13.44 1.17 3.25
N LEU A 80 12.70 0.26 2.61
CA LEU A 80 12.13 -0.92 3.25
C LEU A 80 13.23 -1.85 3.78
N GLU A 81 14.33 -1.99 3.04
CA GLU A 81 15.48 -2.78 3.47
C GLU A 81 16.20 -2.14 4.66
N SER A 82 16.41 -0.82 4.63
CA SER A 82 16.98 -0.08 5.75
C SER A 82 16.15 -0.23 7.03
N GLU A 83 14.81 -0.20 6.90
CA GLU A 83 13.90 -0.45 8.01
C GLU A 83 13.97 -1.88 8.52
N ARG A 84 14.03 -2.86 7.62
CA ARG A 84 14.15 -4.27 7.98
C ARG A 84 15.41 -4.52 8.81
N ILE A 85 16.55 -3.98 8.38
CA ILE A 85 17.83 -4.05 9.09
C ILE A 85 17.70 -3.40 10.47
N GLY A 86 17.17 -2.17 10.55
CA GLY A 86 17.00 -1.47 11.83
C GLY A 86 16.08 -2.21 12.81
N ILE A 87 15.00 -2.82 12.31
CA ILE A 87 14.09 -3.64 13.13
C ILE A 87 14.80 -4.89 13.65
N ALA A 88 15.55 -5.60 12.79
CA ALA A 88 16.31 -6.78 13.19
C ALA A 88 17.30 -6.47 14.31
N SER A 89 18.07 -5.37 14.17
CA SER A 89 19.02 -4.94 15.20
C SER A 89 18.36 -4.59 16.54
N VAL A 90 17.12 -4.08 16.54
CA VAL A 90 16.37 -3.81 17.78
C VAL A 90 15.80 -5.10 18.39
N GLN A 91 15.33 -6.03 17.56
CA GLN A 91 14.80 -7.32 18.02
C GLN A 91 15.86 -8.14 18.75
N GLU A 92 17.07 -8.21 18.19
CA GLU A 92 18.23 -8.87 18.81
C GLU A 92 18.52 -8.33 20.21
N ARG A 93 18.25 -7.04 20.45
CA ARG A 93 18.53 -6.37 21.73
C ARG A 93 17.41 -6.46 22.75
N THR A 94 16.16 -6.59 22.32
CA THR A 94 14.99 -6.37 23.18
C THR A 94 14.08 -7.59 23.35
N HIS A 95 14.26 -8.66 22.56
CA HIS A 95 13.39 -9.86 22.54
C HIS A 95 11.87 -9.57 22.45
N ALA A 96 11.47 -8.34 22.13
CA ALA A 96 10.08 -7.93 22.08
C ALA A 96 9.48 -8.32 20.73
N PRO A 97 8.30 -8.97 20.70
CA PRO A 97 7.63 -9.30 19.44
C PRO A 97 7.25 -8.01 18.71
N TYR A 98 7.89 -7.77 17.58
CA TYR A 98 7.64 -6.58 16.78
C TYR A 98 6.28 -6.71 16.07
N GLY A 99 5.49 -5.63 16.10
CA GLY A 99 4.05 -5.68 15.84
C GLY A 99 3.66 -6.13 14.43
N LYS A 100 2.67 -7.03 14.35
CA LYS A 100 2.03 -7.54 13.12
C LYS A 100 1.10 -6.51 12.42
N ARG A 101 1.46 -5.23 12.44
CA ARG A 101 0.56 -4.11 12.12
C ARG A 101 1.02 -3.37 10.87
N ILE A 102 0.09 -3.05 9.98
CA ILE A 102 0.34 -2.19 8.83
C ILE A 102 0.84 -0.84 9.32
N SER A 103 2.00 -0.47 8.83
CA SER A 103 2.59 0.86 9.03
C SER A 103 2.93 1.55 7.73
N ARG A 104 2.94 0.81 6.62
CA ARG A 104 3.28 1.28 5.28
C ARG A 104 2.26 0.82 4.27
N LEU A 105 2.05 1.69 3.28
CA LEU A 105 1.15 1.42 2.17
C LEU A 105 1.91 1.64 0.86
N LEU A 106 1.92 0.61 0.03
CA LEU A 106 2.49 0.60 -1.30
C LEU A 106 1.36 0.73 -2.31
N LEU A 107 1.43 1.72 -3.18
CA LEU A 107 0.50 1.90 -4.29
C LEU A 107 1.27 1.78 -5.59
N PHE A 108 0.73 1.05 -6.57
CA PHE A 108 1.38 0.87 -7.87
C PHE A 108 0.38 0.87 -9.02
N SER A 109 0.82 1.38 -10.18
CA SER A 109 -0.02 1.55 -11.37
C SER A 109 -0.36 0.21 -12.04
N ASN A 110 -1.38 0.23 -12.89
CA ASN A 110 -1.88 -0.94 -13.62
C ASN A 110 -1.19 -1.22 -14.97
N ASP A 111 -0.20 -0.42 -15.34
CA ASP A 111 0.58 -0.50 -16.58
C ASP A 111 2.06 -0.90 -16.33
N GLY A 112 2.32 -1.60 -15.23
CA GLY A 112 3.61 -2.17 -14.89
C GLY A 112 4.02 -3.29 -15.86
N ALA A 113 5.32 -3.40 -16.13
CA ALA A 113 5.83 -4.57 -16.85
C ALA A 113 5.84 -5.79 -15.92
N GLY A 114 5.72 -7.01 -16.44
CA GLY A 114 5.70 -8.23 -15.63
C GLY A 114 6.92 -8.41 -14.71
N ARG A 115 8.09 -7.87 -15.08
CA ARG A 115 9.28 -7.82 -14.21
C ARG A 115 9.06 -6.95 -12.97
N LEU A 116 8.43 -5.79 -13.12
CA LEU A 116 8.12 -4.91 -12.00
C LEU A 116 7.16 -5.59 -11.02
N TYR A 117 6.09 -6.22 -11.52
CA TYR A 117 5.14 -6.93 -10.65
C TYR A 117 5.78 -8.12 -9.91
N ARG A 118 6.74 -8.82 -10.53
CA ARG A 118 7.56 -9.83 -9.83
C ARG A 118 8.32 -9.23 -8.65
N HIS A 119 8.96 -8.09 -8.84
CA HIS A 119 9.69 -7.43 -7.77
C HIS A 119 8.77 -6.86 -6.69
N ILE A 120 7.62 -6.31 -7.06
CA ILE A 120 6.60 -5.84 -6.11
C ILE A 120 6.11 -7.01 -5.24
N GLU A 121 5.81 -8.16 -5.85
CA GLU A 121 5.40 -9.37 -5.13
C GLU A 121 6.46 -9.79 -4.10
N GLN A 122 7.73 -9.80 -4.49
CA GLN A 122 8.85 -10.14 -3.60
C GLN A 122 8.93 -9.18 -2.41
N ILE A 123 8.81 -7.87 -2.64
CA ILE A 123 8.80 -6.85 -1.59
C ILE A 123 7.61 -7.05 -0.64
N LEU A 124 6.41 -7.27 -1.18
CA LEU A 124 5.21 -7.48 -0.36
C LEU A 124 5.33 -8.72 0.53
N LYS A 125 5.89 -9.82 0.00
CA LYS A 125 6.14 -11.05 0.77
C LYS A 125 7.21 -10.81 1.86
N ALA A 126 8.30 -10.13 1.53
CA ALA A 126 9.42 -9.91 2.46
C ALA A 126 9.09 -8.94 3.62
N HIS A 127 8.21 -7.96 3.40
CA HIS A 127 7.88 -6.92 4.39
C HIS A 127 6.48 -7.08 5.01
N SER A 128 5.80 -8.20 4.73
CA SER A 128 4.57 -8.58 5.43
C SER A 128 4.86 -8.81 6.93
N PRO A 129 3.94 -8.46 7.85
CA PRO A 129 2.62 -7.86 7.62
C PRO A 129 2.60 -6.32 7.76
N ARG A 130 3.76 -5.64 7.74
CA ARG A 130 3.82 -4.18 7.97
C ARG A 130 3.56 -3.36 6.72
N LEU A 131 3.73 -3.97 5.56
CA LEU A 131 3.48 -3.37 4.25
C LEU A 131 2.19 -3.93 3.66
N LEU A 132 1.22 -3.05 3.43
CA LEU A 132 0.06 -3.33 2.59
C LEU A 132 0.35 -2.85 1.17
N GLY A 133 0.00 -3.64 0.15
CA GLY A 133 0.14 -3.26 -1.25
C GLY A 133 -1.19 -3.22 -1.97
N CYS A 134 -1.44 -2.16 -2.74
CA CYS A 134 -2.65 -2.01 -3.54
C CYS A 134 -2.30 -1.64 -4.98
N LEU A 135 -2.96 -2.32 -5.92
CA LEU A 135 -2.97 -1.96 -7.32
C LEU A 135 -3.94 -0.78 -7.52
N VAL A 136 -3.47 0.30 -8.11
CA VAL A 136 -4.32 1.43 -8.45
C VAL A 136 -4.84 1.25 -9.87
N ASN A 137 -6.14 1.46 -10.07
CA ASN A 137 -6.73 1.53 -11.41
C ASN A 137 -6.40 2.86 -12.12
N MET A 138 -5.12 3.08 -12.38
CA MET A 138 -4.58 4.27 -13.03
C MET A 138 -3.23 3.92 -13.66
N ASP A 139 -2.98 4.44 -14.85
CA ASP A 139 -1.69 4.24 -15.52
C ASP A 139 -0.57 5.09 -14.89
N SER A 140 0.67 4.82 -15.28
CA SER A 140 1.83 5.48 -14.67
C SER A 140 2.00 6.95 -15.03
N ASN A 141 1.42 7.42 -16.14
CA ASN A 141 1.46 8.83 -16.51
C ASN A 141 0.48 9.63 -15.65
N ASP A 142 -0.77 9.18 -15.58
CA ASP A 142 -1.81 9.82 -14.77
C ASP A 142 -1.44 9.76 -13.29
N PHE A 143 -0.89 8.63 -12.86
CA PHE A 143 -0.45 8.48 -11.47
C PHE A 143 0.73 9.40 -11.16
N GLY A 144 1.70 9.55 -12.07
CA GLY A 144 2.81 10.46 -11.87
C GLY A 144 2.40 11.94 -11.90
N ARG A 145 1.48 12.31 -12.78
CA ARG A 145 0.89 13.66 -12.82
C ARG A 145 0.15 13.97 -11.52
N LEU A 146 -0.65 13.04 -11.01
CA LEU A 146 -1.34 13.20 -9.72
C LEU A 146 -0.36 13.42 -8.55
N ILE A 147 0.74 12.67 -8.52
CA ILE A 147 1.68 12.67 -7.39
C ILE A 147 2.69 13.82 -7.47
N THR A 148 3.07 14.28 -8.66
CA THR A 148 4.16 15.27 -8.81
C THR A 148 3.73 16.59 -9.41
N ASP A 149 2.50 16.70 -9.91
CA ASP A 149 2.01 17.82 -10.72
C ASP A 149 2.87 18.09 -11.97
N LYS A 150 3.58 17.05 -12.42
CA LYS A 150 4.46 17.07 -13.60
C LYS A 150 4.19 15.85 -14.45
N ASP A 151 4.45 15.97 -15.74
CA ASP A 151 4.45 14.83 -16.66
C ASP A 151 5.62 13.90 -16.34
N SER A 152 5.37 12.96 -15.42
CA SER A 152 6.32 11.94 -14.98
C SER A 152 5.65 10.58 -14.98
N LYS A 153 6.42 9.53 -15.30
CA LYS A 153 5.94 8.15 -15.25
C LYS A 153 6.26 7.56 -13.87
N ILE A 154 5.27 7.52 -13.00
CA ILE A 154 5.40 6.92 -11.67
C ILE A 154 4.61 5.63 -11.63
N LYS A 155 5.32 4.51 -11.45
CA LYS A 155 4.70 3.18 -11.35
C LYS A 155 4.45 2.73 -9.93
N ILE A 156 5.09 3.35 -8.95
CA ILE A 156 5.09 2.89 -7.56
C ILE A 156 5.37 4.05 -6.62
N VAL A 157 4.59 4.12 -5.55
CA VAL A 157 4.81 5.03 -4.43
C VAL A 157 4.59 4.31 -3.11
N MET A 158 5.30 4.73 -2.08
CA MET A 158 5.10 4.25 -0.71
C MET A 158 4.75 5.41 0.20
N LEU A 159 3.75 5.20 1.06
CA LEU A 159 3.44 6.08 2.16
C LEU A 159 4.16 5.64 3.43
N GLU A 160 4.93 6.55 4.01
CA GLU A 160 5.88 6.24 5.09
C GLU A 160 5.35 6.50 6.50
N HIS A 161 4.40 7.42 6.61
CA HIS A 161 3.92 7.90 7.90
C HIS A 161 2.55 7.32 8.23
N LYS A 162 2.40 6.82 9.47
CA LYS A 162 1.15 6.20 9.95
C LYS A 162 -0.08 7.09 9.71
N ASP A 163 0.04 8.40 9.89
CA ASP A 163 -1.09 9.32 9.75
C ASP A 163 -1.52 9.41 8.28
N ALA A 164 -0.57 9.47 7.35
CA ALA A 164 -0.86 9.45 5.92
C ALA A 164 -1.43 8.09 5.49
N VAL A 165 -0.92 6.98 6.03
CA VAL A 165 -1.51 5.64 5.79
C VAL A 165 -2.97 5.60 6.24
N CYS A 166 -3.28 6.09 7.46
CA CYS A 166 -4.65 6.19 7.95
C CYS A 166 -5.54 7.07 7.06
N GLU A 167 -5.06 8.26 6.67
CA GLU A 167 -5.81 9.18 5.81
C GLU A 167 -6.12 8.56 4.44
N ILE A 168 -5.13 7.93 3.80
CA ILE A 168 -5.33 7.24 2.52
C ILE A 168 -6.31 6.08 2.68
N MET A 169 -6.16 5.24 3.70
CA MET A 169 -7.04 4.09 3.90
C MET A 169 -8.50 4.51 4.12
N ARG A 170 -8.75 5.62 4.83
CA ARG A 170 -10.11 6.17 4.93
C ARG A 170 -10.59 6.70 3.58
N ALA A 171 -9.73 7.36 2.81
CA ALA A 171 -10.08 7.87 1.49
C ALA A 171 -10.42 6.76 0.48
N MET A 172 -9.86 5.55 0.64
CA MET A 172 -10.21 4.39 -0.19
C MET A 172 -11.68 3.93 -0.03
N ILE A 173 -12.27 4.14 1.15
CA ILE A 173 -13.67 3.77 1.44
C ILE A 173 -14.63 4.97 1.39
N ALA A 174 -14.10 6.18 1.17
CA ALA A 174 -14.93 7.36 1.02
C ALA A 174 -15.68 7.27 -0.30
N ALA A 175 -16.99 7.55 -0.26
CA ALA A 175 -17.79 7.62 -1.47
C ALA A 175 -17.16 8.64 -2.45
N PRO A 176 -17.13 8.37 -3.77
CA PRO A 176 -16.77 9.39 -4.73
C PRO A 176 -17.72 10.58 -4.54
N ASP A 177 -17.17 11.79 -4.48
CA ASP A 177 -17.98 12.99 -4.43
C ASP A 177 -19.02 12.90 -5.55
N LYS A 178 -20.31 12.97 -5.18
CA LYS A 178 -21.35 13.18 -6.18
C LYS A 178 -21.02 14.51 -6.83
N LEU A 179 -20.49 14.47 -8.05
CA LEU A 179 -20.36 15.64 -8.89
C LEU A 179 -21.74 16.28 -8.95
N VAL A 180 -21.92 17.37 -8.19
CA VAL A 180 -23.01 18.32 -8.42
C VAL A 180 -22.73 18.87 -9.82
N THR A 181 -23.46 18.34 -10.79
CA THR A 181 -23.45 18.81 -12.17
C THR A 181 -24.39 20.00 -12.26
#